data_AF-A0A974VWL9-F1
#
_entry.id   AF-A0A974VWL9-F1
#
_cell.length_a   1.000
_cell.length_b   1.000
_cell.length_c   1.000
_cell.angle_alpha   90.00
_cell.angle_beta   90.00
_cell.angle_gamma   90.00
#
_symmetry.space_group_name_H-M   'P 1'
#
loop_
_entity.id
_entity.type
_entity.pdbx_description
1 polymer ?
#
loop_
_entity_poly.entity_id
_entity_poly.type
_entity_poly.pdbx_seq_one_letter_code
_entity_poly.pdbx_strand_id
1 'polypeptide(L)'
;MLLALVLRALPVYAAEEFVVLSYHDVKDEVAKDIRAGQTAVSTANLIAQFDWLKNNGYHVVSVQDLLNAKAGRRALPQKAVLLTFDDGYANVYHKVFPLLKKYRYPATIALVGKWMDSTARDPDVPVETLLSWEQVREMSRSGLVEVASHSYDLHLGLLGNPQGNEQPAGVTRIYDPQSKLYEQDTAYQHRIREEMRRASESIFHHVGVKPRAIVWPYGESNRALIEAARDVGMGVTFVLRDGKNTTADLSLIQRMLVSENPDIADFSRMMTTLRVGDRPLHVVHVDMDYVYDPDPVQTEHNLDALIDRIQGMRVNTVYLQAFSDPDGDGNAEALYFPNRHLPMRADLFNRVAWQLLTRARVKVYAWMPVLAYRLNAPDNWFVHEWKDGKPQLASHIYKRLSPFNPDARRVVGEIYEDLATHCSFGGILFHDDAILSDYEDVTAAGLAAARRWKLPTDEAHLRGDAATRMKWAKRKTQALLEWTDFLTEKVRYWRPDIKTARNYYALPLLQPDSEEWYAQSYATGLKHYDYVAIEAMPLMEKAENPKAWMDELLKKAAAYPDGLRKTVFELQSVDWNTQQEIPMTDFIAQIQQVQRSGGIHIGYYPDNVFHDHPRQEDMERVYALPHFP
;
A
#
# COMPACT_ATOMS: atom_id res chain seq x y z
N MET A 1 -17.71 17.95 -63.40
CA MET A 1 -17.31 16.99 -62.35
C MET A 1 -16.81 17.78 -61.15
N LEU A 2 -17.60 17.87 -60.07
CA LEU A 2 -17.15 18.41 -58.79
C LEU A 2 -16.34 17.34 -58.06
N LEU A 3 -15.12 17.68 -57.62
CA LEU A 3 -14.29 16.83 -56.77
C LEU A 3 -14.66 17.14 -55.31
N ALA A 4 -15.29 16.17 -54.62
CA ALA A 4 -15.59 16.27 -53.20
C ALA A 4 -14.34 15.98 -52.37
N LEU A 5 -13.85 16.99 -51.64
CA LEU A 5 -12.80 16.84 -50.63
C LEU A 5 -13.40 16.16 -49.40
N VAL A 6 -13.15 14.87 -49.23
CA VAL A 6 -13.50 14.15 -47.99
C VAL A 6 -12.43 14.45 -46.94
N LEU A 7 -12.72 15.39 -46.04
CA LEU A 7 -11.96 15.53 -44.79
C LEU A 7 -12.18 14.27 -43.94
N ARG A 8 -11.17 13.38 -43.91
CA ARG A 8 -11.09 12.34 -42.89
C ARG A 8 -10.80 13.02 -41.54
N ALA A 9 -11.78 13.04 -40.65
CA ALA A 9 -11.54 13.32 -39.25
C ALA A 9 -10.51 12.31 -38.73
N LEU A 10 -9.37 12.80 -38.24
CA LEU A 10 -8.43 11.98 -37.48
C LEU A 10 -9.17 11.42 -36.26
N PRO A 11 -8.99 10.15 -35.89
CA PRO A 11 -9.58 9.63 -34.66
C PRO A 11 -9.04 10.45 -33.50
N VAL A 12 -9.91 11.21 -32.84
CA VAL A 12 -9.61 11.78 -31.53
C VAL A 12 -9.48 10.59 -30.61
N TYR A 13 -8.24 10.18 -30.30
CA TYR A 13 -7.98 9.17 -29.29
C TYR A 13 -8.59 9.67 -27.97
N ALA A 14 -9.67 9.02 -27.54
CA ALA A 14 -10.28 9.26 -26.24
C ALA A 14 -9.22 9.02 -25.16
N ALA A 15 -8.99 10.00 -24.28
CA ALA A 15 -8.20 9.76 -23.10
C ALA A 15 -9.07 8.97 -22.11
N GLU A 16 -8.61 7.78 -21.72
CA GLU A 16 -9.22 7.05 -20.61
C GLU A 16 -8.75 7.57 -19.25
N GLU A 17 -7.62 8.30 -19.23
CA GLU A 17 -6.92 8.73 -18.02
C GLU A 17 -7.26 10.18 -17.60
N PHE A 18 -7.30 10.42 -16.29
CA PHE A 18 -7.43 11.76 -15.70
C PHE A 18 -6.67 11.88 -14.37
N VAL A 19 -6.41 13.13 -13.98
CA VAL A 19 -5.75 13.51 -12.73
C VAL A 19 -6.74 14.20 -11.80
N VAL A 20 -6.58 14.05 -10.48
CA VAL A 20 -7.39 14.78 -9.50
C VAL A 20 -6.48 15.50 -8.52
N LEU A 21 -6.76 16.78 -8.28
CA LEU A 21 -6.02 17.63 -7.35
C LEU A 21 -6.85 17.88 -6.09
N SER A 22 -6.26 17.62 -4.94
CA SER A 22 -6.88 17.81 -3.62
C SER A 22 -6.36 19.08 -2.95
N TYR A 23 -7.22 20.09 -2.87
CA TYR A 23 -7.00 21.32 -2.11
C TYR A 23 -7.81 21.29 -0.81
N HIS A 24 -7.42 22.10 0.17
CA HIS A 24 -8.19 22.30 1.40
C HIS A 24 -8.51 23.79 1.55
N ASP A 25 -7.78 24.53 2.38
CA ASP A 25 -7.98 25.96 2.60
C ASP A 25 -7.16 26.81 1.61
N VAL A 26 -7.67 28.02 1.31
CA VAL A 26 -7.02 28.99 0.42
C VAL A 26 -6.97 30.36 1.10
N LYS A 27 -5.77 30.86 1.39
CA LYS A 27 -5.56 32.10 2.15
C LYS A 27 -4.78 33.11 1.33
N ASP A 28 -4.90 34.41 1.62
CA ASP A 28 -4.04 35.40 0.94
C ASP A 28 -2.59 35.29 1.44
N GLU A 29 -2.42 35.10 2.75
CA GLU A 29 -1.13 34.88 3.39
C GLU A 29 -1.05 33.46 3.96
N VAL A 30 -0.02 32.73 3.56
CA VAL A 30 0.37 31.45 4.15
C VAL A 30 1.78 31.65 4.69
N ALA A 31 2.02 31.21 5.94
CA ALA A 31 3.31 31.39 6.59
C ALA A 31 4.45 30.81 5.72
N LYS A 32 5.58 31.53 5.66
CA LYS A 32 6.77 31.08 4.92
C LYS A 32 7.43 29.86 5.58
N ASP A 33 7.29 29.75 6.91
CA ASP A 33 7.72 28.57 7.66
C ASP A 33 6.68 27.48 7.45
N ILE A 34 6.73 26.86 6.29
CA ILE A 34 5.83 25.78 5.89
C ILE A 34 6.05 24.63 6.86
N ARG A 35 5.08 24.41 7.74
CA ARG A 35 5.05 23.22 8.59
C ARG A 35 4.66 22.05 7.71
N ALA A 36 5.46 21.00 7.79
CA ALA A 36 5.26 19.85 6.94
C ALA A 36 3.89 19.20 7.25
N GLY A 37 3.04 19.07 6.24
CA GLY A 37 1.62 18.67 6.39
C GLY A 37 0.59 19.81 6.44
N GLN A 38 0.99 21.08 6.31
CA GLN A 38 0.04 22.19 6.14
C GLN A 38 -0.67 22.10 4.78
N THR A 39 -2.00 22.15 4.77
CA THR A 39 -2.83 21.96 3.55
C THR A 39 -3.38 23.26 2.95
N ALA A 40 -2.93 24.42 3.44
CA ALA A 40 -3.34 25.72 2.93
C ALA A 40 -2.48 26.15 1.73
N VAL A 41 -3.12 26.67 0.69
CA VAL A 41 -2.44 27.26 -0.49
C VAL A 41 -2.74 28.76 -0.54
N SER A 42 -1.77 29.55 -0.97
CA SER A 42 -2.00 30.99 -1.14
C SER A 42 -2.88 31.28 -2.36
N THR A 43 -3.74 32.30 -2.29
CA THR A 43 -4.57 32.75 -3.42
C THR A 43 -3.71 33.01 -4.66
N ALA A 44 -2.52 33.60 -4.48
CA ALA A 44 -1.58 33.87 -5.56
C ALA A 44 -1.04 32.59 -6.22
N ASN A 45 -0.63 31.59 -5.42
CA ASN A 45 -0.17 30.32 -5.96
C ASN A 45 -1.30 29.56 -6.64
N LEU A 46 -2.53 29.57 -6.10
CA LEU A 46 -3.67 28.94 -6.77
C LEU A 46 -3.94 29.55 -8.15
N ILE A 47 -3.87 30.88 -8.28
CA ILE A 47 -4.01 31.56 -9.59
C ILE A 47 -2.90 31.10 -10.54
N ALA A 48 -1.65 31.07 -10.10
CA ALA A 48 -0.52 30.61 -10.90
C ALA A 48 -0.70 29.16 -11.37
N GLN A 49 -1.21 28.29 -10.50
CA GLN A 49 -1.51 26.89 -10.82
C GLN A 49 -2.63 26.77 -11.87
N PHE A 50 -3.72 27.54 -11.74
CA PHE A 50 -4.81 27.56 -12.73
C PHE A 50 -4.34 28.08 -14.09
N ASP A 51 -3.53 29.13 -14.11
CA ASP A 51 -2.92 29.66 -15.33
C ASP A 51 -1.99 28.65 -15.97
N TRP A 52 -1.20 27.93 -15.19
CA TRP A 52 -0.32 26.89 -15.71
C TRP A 52 -1.09 25.69 -16.26
N LEU A 53 -2.13 25.22 -15.59
CA LEU A 53 -3.01 24.17 -16.13
C LEU A 53 -3.54 24.58 -17.50
N LYS A 54 -4.07 25.81 -17.60
CA LYS A 54 -4.58 26.38 -18.85
C LYS A 54 -3.50 26.45 -19.94
N ASN A 55 -2.34 27.00 -19.60
CA ASN A 55 -1.25 27.24 -20.55
C ASN A 55 -0.53 25.95 -20.99
N ASN A 56 -0.66 24.87 -20.23
CA ASN A 56 -0.08 23.55 -20.55
C ASN A 56 -1.09 22.56 -21.14
N GLY A 57 -2.29 23.04 -21.50
CA GLY A 57 -3.31 22.25 -22.21
C GLY A 57 -4.05 21.25 -21.33
N TYR A 58 -4.09 21.46 -20.01
CA TYR A 58 -4.95 20.68 -19.13
C TYR A 58 -6.40 21.18 -19.23
N HIS A 59 -7.34 20.24 -19.16
CA HIS A 59 -8.76 20.52 -19.28
C HIS A 59 -9.46 20.18 -17.96
N VAL A 60 -10.00 21.21 -17.29
CA VAL A 60 -10.71 20.99 -16.02
C VAL A 60 -12.09 20.38 -16.28
N VAL A 61 -12.36 19.23 -15.67
CA VAL A 61 -13.58 18.41 -15.87
C VAL A 61 -14.35 18.23 -14.57
N SER A 62 -15.66 17.99 -14.68
CA SER A 62 -16.57 17.77 -13.56
C SER A 62 -16.75 16.28 -13.23
N VAL A 63 -17.31 15.97 -12.07
CA VAL A 63 -17.80 14.61 -11.75
C VAL A 63 -18.80 14.12 -12.79
N GLN A 64 -19.64 15.01 -13.33
CA GLN A 64 -20.60 14.66 -14.38
C GLN A 64 -19.90 14.26 -15.68
N ASP A 65 -18.76 14.88 -16.03
CA ASP A 65 -17.97 14.49 -17.21
C ASP A 65 -17.38 13.09 -17.02
N LEU A 66 -16.87 12.77 -15.81
CA LEU A 66 -16.40 11.42 -15.49
C LEU A 66 -17.52 10.38 -15.63
N LEU A 67 -18.71 10.67 -15.10
CA LEU A 67 -19.87 9.79 -15.21
C LEU A 67 -20.34 9.62 -16.67
N ASN A 68 -20.32 10.70 -17.46
CA ASN A 68 -20.67 10.66 -18.87
C ASN A 68 -19.66 9.82 -19.67
N ALA A 69 -18.37 9.93 -19.36
CA ALA A 69 -17.32 9.14 -19.98
C ALA A 69 -17.42 7.66 -19.63
N LYS A 70 -17.61 7.33 -18.34
CA LYS A 70 -17.89 5.95 -17.89
C LYS A 70 -19.10 5.34 -18.59
N ALA A 71 -20.14 6.14 -18.83
CA ALA A 71 -21.35 5.70 -19.52
C ALA A 71 -21.23 5.68 -21.06
N GLY A 72 -20.06 5.98 -21.64
CA GLY A 72 -19.83 6.03 -23.08
C GLY A 72 -20.55 7.18 -23.80
N ARG A 73 -21.06 8.18 -23.06
CA ARG A 73 -21.84 9.31 -23.61
C ARG A 73 -20.94 10.42 -24.17
N ARG A 74 -19.78 10.65 -23.55
CA ARG A 74 -18.81 11.66 -23.97
C ARG A 74 -17.41 11.29 -23.48
N ALA A 75 -16.44 11.18 -24.38
CA ALA A 75 -15.04 10.95 -24.00
C ALA A 75 -14.46 12.12 -23.19
N LEU A 76 -13.53 11.81 -22.28
CA LEU A 76 -12.76 12.85 -21.61
C LEU A 76 -11.78 13.52 -22.58
N PRO A 77 -11.54 14.83 -22.42
CA PRO A 77 -10.45 15.50 -23.12
C PRO A 77 -9.10 14.91 -22.68
N GLN A 78 -8.08 14.99 -23.55
CA GLN A 78 -6.71 14.71 -23.12
C GLN A 78 -6.31 15.65 -21.98
N LYS A 79 -5.42 15.19 -21.09
CA LYS A 79 -4.99 15.96 -19.91
C LYS A 79 -6.17 16.46 -19.05
N ALA A 80 -7.18 15.62 -18.86
CA ALA A 80 -8.31 15.91 -17.98
C ALA A 80 -7.85 16.02 -16.52
N VAL A 81 -8.30 17.07 -15.83
CA VAL A 81 -8.02 17.34 -14.42
C VAL A 81 -9.32 17.65 -13.69
N LEU A 82 -9.56 17.00 -12.55
CA LEU A 82 -10.65 17.35 -11.65
C LEU A 82 -10.09 18.08 -10.43
N LEU A 83 -10.74 19.17 -10.03
CA LEU A 83 -10.36 19.96 -8.86
C LEU A 83 -11.29 19.60 -7.69
N THR A 84 -10.74 19.19 -6.55
CA THR A 84 -11.49 18.98 -5.31
C THR A 84 -11.02 19.92 -4.21
N PHE A 85 -11.95 20.42 -3.41
CA PHE A 85 -11.70 21.22 -2.22
C PHE A 85 -12.38 20.54 -1.03
N ASP A 86 -11.58 20.12 -0.07
CA ASP A 86 -12.03 19.34 1.08
C ASP A 86 -12.47 20.25 2.24
N ASP A 87 -13.00 19.65 3.30
CA ASP A 87 -13.30 20.26 4.60
C ASP A 87 -14.45 21.28 4.68
N GLY A 88 -14.75 21.98 3.58
CA GLY A 88 -15.81 22.97 3.54
C GLY A 88 -15.41 24.33 4.14
N TYR A 89 -14.15 24.74 3.96
CA TYR A 89 -13.68 26.07 4.39
C TYR A 89 -14.36 27.23 3.66
N ALA A 90 -14.70 28.30 4.39
CA ALA A 90 -15.36 29.50 3.90
C ALA A 90 -14.59 30.19 2.76
N ASN A 91 -13.25 30.10 2.78
CA ASN A 91 -12.42 30.69 1.74
C ASN A 91 -12.62 30.04 0.37
N VAL A 92 -13.15 28.81 0.30
CA VAL A 92 -13.56 28.21 -0.98
C VAL A 92 -14.65 29.09 -1.62
N TYR A 93 -15.58 29.63 -0.85
CA TYR A 93 -16.58 30.57 -1.37
C TYR A 93 -15.99 31.96 -1.66
N HIS A 94 -15.18 32.52 -0.76
CA HIS A 94 -14.70 33.90 -0.89
C HIS A 94 -13.56 34.09 -1.89
N LYS A 95 -12.70 33.07 -2.07
CA LYS A 95 -11.46 33.15 -2.86
C LYS A 95 -11.52 32.25 -4.10
N VAL A 96 -11.95 31.00 -3.94
CA VAL A 96 -11.91 29.99 -5.01
C VAL A 96 -13.08 30.15 -5.97
N PHE A 97 -14.31 30.26 -5.48
CA PHE A 97 -15.52 30.31 -6.32
C PHE A 97 -15.53 31.48 -7.33
N PRO A 98 -15.06 32.71 -7.01
CA PRO A 98 -14.88 33.76 -8.01
C PRO A 98 -13.88 33.38 -9.12
N LEU A 99 -12.81 32.66 -8.79
CA LEU A 99 -11.85 32.14 -9.76
C LEU A 99 -12.51 31.06 -10.62
N LEU A 100 -13.22 30.09 -10.03
CA LEU A 100 -13.96 29.07 -10.79
C LEU A 100 -14.91 29.70 -11.81
N LYS A 101 -15.63 30.75 -11.44
CA LYS A 101 -16.49 31.53 -12.36
C LYS A 101 -15.68 32.20 -13.49
N LYS A 102 -14.55 32.84 -13.15
CA LYS A 102 -13.69 33.53 -14.12
C LYS A 102 -13.08 32.57 -15.15
N TYR A 103 -12.62 31.40 -14.71
CA TYR A 103 -12.01 30.38 -15.57
C TYR A 103 -13.04 29.43 -16.20
N ARG A 104 -14.29 29.44 -15.71
CA ARG A 104 -15.34 28.43 -16.01
C ARG A 104 -14.87 27.01 -15.69
N TYR A 105 -14.16 26.87 -14.58
CA TYR A 105 -13.66 25.58 -14.11
C TYR A 105 -14.71 24.93 -13.21
N PRO A 106 -15.15 23.69 -13.53
CA PRO A 106 -15.91 22.91 -12.57
C PRO A 106 -15.01 22.46 -11.41
N ALA A 107 -15.62 22.24 -10.25
CA ALA A 107 -14.94 21.72 -9.07
C ALA A 107 -15.89 20.87 -8.22
N THR A 108 -15.32 20.12 -7.28
CA THR A 108 -16.06 19.41 -6.23
C THR A 108 -15.70 20.00 -4.88
N ILE A 109 -16.69 20.27 -4.03
CA ILE A 109 -16.49 20.59 -2.62
C ILE A 109 -16.94 19.41 -1.77
N ALA A 110 -16.12 18.97 -0.82
CA ALA A 110 -16.46 17.88 0.10
C ALA A 110 -16.72 18.43 1.50
N LEU A 111 -17.90 18.18 2.04
CA LEU A 111 -18.35 18.77 3.30
C LEU A 111 -18.34 17.75 4.45
N VAL A 112 -17.70 18.11 5.57
CA VAL A 112 -17.79 17.34 6.81
C VAL A 112 -19.13 17.63 7.49
N GLY A 113 -20.00 16.63 7.59
CA GLY A 113 -21.39 16.84 8.01
C GLY A 113 -21.51 17.48 9.40
N LYS A 114 -20.73 17.02 10.38
CA LYS A 114 -20.73 17.53 11.75
C LYS A 114 -20.21 18.95 11.87
N TRP A 115 -19.18 19.32 11.10
CA TRP A 115 -18.66 20.69 11.07
C TRP A 115 -19.71 21.67 10.52
N MET A 116 -20.53 21.20 9.59
CA MET A 116 -21.66 21.96 9.01
C MET A 116 -22.93 21.92 9.89
N ASP A 117 -22.93 21.18 11.00
CA ASP A 117 -24.09 21.01 11.87
C ASP A 117 -24.08 22.04 13.01
N SER A 118 -24.98 23.02 12.93
CA SER A 118 -25.09 24.06 13.96
C SER A 118 -25.48 23.54 15.35
N THR A 119 -26.05 22.34 15.44
CA THR A 119 -26.53 21.70 16.69
C THR A 119 -25.52 20.74 17.32
N ALA A 120 -24.51 20.31 16.56
CA ALA A 120 -23.51 19.34 16.97
C ALA A 120 -22.08 19.88 16.70
N ARG A 121 -21.84 21.12 17.13
CA ARG A 121 -20.61 21.85 16.82
C ARG A 121 -19.38 21.19 17.43
N ASP A 122 -18.35 21.08 16.61
CA ASP A 122 -17.00 20.77 17.06
C ASP A 122 -16.38 22.05 17.68
N PRO A 123 -15.97 22.05 18.96
CA PRO A 123 -15.38 23.23 19.59
C PRO A 123 -14.03 23.63 19.00
N ASP A 124 -13.33 22.71 18.33
CA ASP A 124 -11.98 22.94 17.79
C ASP A 124 -12.01 23.49 16.36
N VAL A 125 -13.19 23.59 15.74
CA VAL A 125 -13.38 24.14 14.39
C VAL A 125 -14.18 25.45 14.45
N PRO A 126 -13.53 26.62 14.31
CA PRO A 126 -14.23 27.89 14.42
C PRO A 126 -15.24 28.09 13.27
N VAL A 127 -16.49 28.42 13.62
CA VAL A 127 -17.61 28.48 12.66
C VAL A 127 -17.35 29.46 11.51
N GLU A 128 -16.70 30.58 11.80
CA GLU A 128 -16.32 31.62 10.82
C GLU A 128 -15.34 31.12 9.75
N THR A 129 -14.71 29.97 9.96
CA THR A 129 -13.80 29.35 9.00
C THR A 129 -14.51 28.43 8.02
N LEU A 130 -15.80 28.14 8.22
CA LEU A 130 -16.56 27.17 7.42
C LEU A 130 -17.60 27.84 6.52
N LEU A 131 -17.97 27.13 5.45
CA LEU A 131 -19.06 27.52 4.57
C LEU A 131 -20.39 27.56 5.33
N SER A 132 -21.26 28.50 4.95
CA SER A 132 -22.67 28.43 5.31
C SER A 132 -23.46 27.59 4.29
N TRP A 133 -24.56 26.98 4.71
CA TRP A 133 -25.45 26.27 3.77
C TRP A 133 -26.02 27.17 2.68
N GLU A 134 -26.12 28.49 2.91
CA GLU A 134 -26.50 29.45 1.89
C GLU A 134 -25.42 29.56 0.80
N GLN A 135 -24.15 29.68 1.19
CA GLN A 135 -23.02 29.69 0.29
C GLN A 135 -22.91 28.37 -0.51
N VAL A 136 -23.10 27.23 0.16
CA VAL A 136 -23.13 25.91 -0.50
C VAL A 136 -24.24 25.84 -1.56
N ARG A 137 -25.45 26.30 -1.25
CA ARG A 137 -26.56 26.35 -2.21
C ARG A 137 -26.26 27.25 -3.40
N GLU A 138 -25.67 28.42 -3.19
CA GLU A 138 -25.28 29.32 -4.28
C GLU A 138 -24.27 28.65 -5.21
N MET A 139 -23.21 28.06 -4.65
CA MET A 139 -22.20 27.35 -5.42
C MET A 139 -22.79 26.18 -6.21
N SER A 140 -23.63 25.36 -5.57
CA SER A 140 -24.32 24.24 -6.23
C SER A 140 -25.22 24.70 -7.39
N ARG A 141 -26.04 25.75 -7.18
CA ARG A 141 -26.94 26.30 -8.20
C ARG A 141 -26.22 26.96 -9.38
N SER A 142 -24.95 27.32 -9.24
CA SER A 142 -24.15 27.86 -10.34
C SER A 142 -23.92 26.85 -11.47
N GLY A 143 -24.06 25.55 -11.19
CA GLY A 143 -23.72 24.47 -12.12
C GLY A 143 -22.22 24.20 -12.26
N LEU A 144 -21.36 24.96 -11.56
CA LEU A 144 -19.91 24.74 -11.56
C LEU A 144 -19.43 23.81 -10.45
N VAL A 145 -20.17 23.72 -9.33
CA VAL A 145 -19.68 23.06 -8.12
C VAL A 145 -20.55 21.83 -7.79
N GLU A 146 -19.94 20.64 -7.81
CA GLU A 146 -20.52 19.42 -7.24
C GLU A 146 -20.36 19.47 -5.71
N VAL A 147 -21.43 19.12 -4.97
CA VAL A 147 -21.38 18.96 -3.52
C VAL A 147 -21.22 17.47 -3.19
N ALA A 148 -20.08 17.12 -2.62
CA ALA A 148 -19.73 15.79 -2.15
C ALA A 148 -19.80 15.71 -0.62
N SER A 149 -19.91 14.49 -0.10
CA SER A 149 -19.74 14.22 1.32
C SER A 149 -18.26 14.09 1.68
N HIS A 150 -17.89 14.53 2.88
CA HIS A 150 -16.64 14.17 3.54
C HIS A 150 -16.91 13.37 4.83
N SER A 151 -17.87 12.43 4.74
CA SER A 151 -18.56 11.78 5.88
C SER A 151 -19.42 12.73 6.72
N TYR A 152 -20.14 12.19 7.72
CA TYR A 152 -20.84 13.02 8.70
C TYR A 152 -19.91 13.33 9.90
N ASP A 153 -19.44 12.30 10.61
CA ASP A 153 -18.58 12.40 11.80
C ASP A 153 -17.49 11.31 11.78
N LEU A 154 -16.80 11.16 10.63
CA LEU A 154 -15.62 10.28 10.52
C LEU A 154 -14.31 11.05 10.25
N HIS A 155 -14.36 12.38 10.22
CA HIS A 155 -13.18 13.24 10.11
C HIS A 155 -12.52 13.49 11.48
N LEU A 156 -12.17 12.41 12.17
CA LEU A 156 -11.47 12.43 13.45
C LEU A 156 -10.58 11.20 13.63
N GLY A 157 -9.68 11.29 14.61
CA GLY A 157 -8.97 10.14 15.16
C GLY A 157 -9.82 9.39 16.17
N LEU A 158 -9.92 8.07 16.03
CA LEU A 158 -10.47 7.19 17.06
C LEU A 158 -9.36 6.32 17.63
N LEU A 159 -9.47 6.02 18.93
CA LEU A 159 -8.54 5.13 19.60
C LEU A 159 -8.59 3.75 18.94
N GLY A 160 -7.49 3.36 18.32
CA GLY A 160 -7.39 2.15 17.49
C GLY A 160 -6.57 1.02 18.11
N ASN A 161 -6.03 1.19 19.32
CA ASN A 161 -5.31 0.15 20.07
C ASN A 161 -5.15 0.51 21.56
N PRO A 162 -4.69 -0.44 22.41
CA PRO A 162 -4.47 -0.21 23.85
C PRO A 162 -3.46 0.88 24.21
N GLN A 163 -2.53 1.21 23.31
CA GLN A 163 -1.40 2.11 23.57
C GLN A 163 -1.70 3.58 23.25
N GLY A 164 -2.90 3.91 22.77
CA GLY A 164 -3.27 5.31 22.57
C GLY A 164 -3.15 5.82 21.12
N ASN A 165 -3.01 4.96 20.11
CA ASN A 165 -3.01 5.45 18.73
C ASN A 165 -4.40 5.97 18.35
N GLU A 166 -4.47 7.23 17.96
CA GLU A 166 -5.64 7.78 17.27
C GLU A 166 -5.47 7.61 15.76
N GLN A 167 -6.45 6.97 15.12
CA GLN A 167 -6.41 6.59 13.71
C GLN A 167 -7.71 6.98 12.99
N PRO A 168 -7.69 7.15 11.65
CA PRO A 168 -8.85 7.52 10.85
C PRO A 168 -10.11 6.70 11.16
N ALA A 169 -11.13 7.37 11.70
CA ALA A 169 -12.34 6.76 12.24
C ALA A 169 -13.05 5.79 11.28
N GLY A 170 -13.03 6.09 9.98
CA GLY A 170 -13.70 5.28 8.97
C GLY A 170 -13.12 3.87 8.83
N VAL A 171 -11.82 3.68 9.01
CA VAL A 171 -11.11 2.41 8.73
C VAL A 171 -10.55 1.72 9.96
N THR A 172 -10.89 2.22 11.15
CA THR A 172 -10.39 1.72 12.43
C THR A 172 -11.51 1.06 13.23
N ARG A 173 -11.21 -0.11 13.80
CA ARG A 173 -12.01 -0.69 14.89
C ARG A 173 -11.71 0.06 16.17
N ILE A 174 -12.74 0.56 16.84
CA ILE A 174 -12.57 1.32 18.08
C ILE A 174 -12.06 0.37 19.16
N TYR A 175 -10.98 0.74 19.85
CA TYR A 175 -10.58 0.09 21.09
C TYR A 175 -11.22 0.82 22.28
N ASP A 176 -11.94 0.08 23.12
CA ASP A 176 -12.53 0.62 24.35
C ASP A 176 -11.61 0.34 25.55
N PRO A 177 -11.01 1.38 26.18
CA PRO A 177 -10.14 1.21 27.36
C PRO A 177 -10.84 0.64 28.58
N GLN A 178 -12.16 0.80 28.70
CA GLN A 178 -12.91 0.34 29.86
C GLN A 178 -13.13 -1.17 29.81
N SER A 179 -13.65 -1.67 28.69
CA SER A 179 -13.84 -3.12 28.49
C SER A 179 -12.57 -3.85 28.06
N LYS A 180 -11.56 -3.12 27.56
CA LYS A 180 -10.33 -3.65 26.93
C LYS A 180 -10.63 -4.53 25.72
N LEU A 181 -11.67 -4.18 24.97
CA LEU A 181 -12.10 -4.92 23.79
C LEU A 181 -12.12 -4.01 22.57
N TYR A 182 -11.88 -4.63 21.42
CA TYR A 182 -12.11 -4.01 20.13
C TYR A 182 -13.59 -4.04 19.74
N GLU A 183 -14.00 -3.02 18.98
CA GLU A 183 -15.28 -2.94 18.31
C GLU A 183 -15.52 -4.20 17.49
N GLN A 184 -16.69 -4.80 17.67
CA GLN A 184 -17.09 -5.98 16.91
C GLN A 184 -17.44 -5.61 15.48
N ASP A 185 -17.23 -6.52 14.53
CA ASP A 185 -17.50 -6.27 13.11
C ASP A 185 -18.93 -5.82 12.83
N THR A 186 -19.92 -6.37 13.55
CA THR A 186 -21.33 -5.96 13.41
C THR A 186 -21.57 -4.52 13.86
N ALA A 187 -20.91 -4.08 14.93
CA ALA A 187 -20.97 -2.70 15.42
C ALA A 187 -20.28 -1.73 14.44
N TYR A 188 -19.11 -2.12 13.91
CA TYR A 188 -18.42 -1.35 12.88
C TYR A 188 -19.29 -1.15 11.63
N GLN A 189 -19.88 -2.24 11.11
CA GLN A 189 -20.75 -2.21 9.93
C GLN A 189 -21.97 -1.30 10.16
N HIS A 190 -22.57 -1.36 11.34
CA HIS A 190 -23.68 -0.49 11.71
C HIS A 190 -23.24 0.98 11.75
N ARG A 191 -22.11 1.28 12.42
CA ARG A 191 -21.55 2.63 12.54
C ARG A 191 -21.33 3.26 11.15
N ILE A 192 -20.61 2.58 10.25
CA ILE A 192 -20.32 3.16 8.94
C ILE A 192 -21.57 3.36 8.08
N ARG A 193 -22.57 2.47 8.16
CA ARG A 193 -23.82 2.61 7.40
C ARG A 193 -24.64 3.80 7.88
N GLU A 194 -24.76 3.98 9.19
CA GLU A 194 -25.46 5.14 9.75
C GLU A 194 -24.74 6.46 9.43
N GLU A 195 -23.40 6.47 9.46
CA GLU A 195 -22.62 7.64 9.08
C GLU A 195 -22.85 8.05 7.62
N MET A 196 -22.84 7.10 6.68
CA MET A 196 -23.12 7.38 5.26
C MET A 196 -24.55 7.87 5.04
N ARG A 197 -25.52 7.28 5.73
CA ARG A 197 -26.94 7.67 5.67
C ARG A 197 -27.14 9.11 6.15
N ARG A 198 -26.62 9.43 7.34
CA ARG A 198 -26.71 10.79 7.93
C ARG A 198 -26.04 11.83 7.04
N ALA A 199 -24.87 11.54 6.50
CA ALA A 199 -24.15 12.45 5.62
C ALA A 199 -24.97 12.76 4.35
N SER A 200 -25.51 11.72 3.69
CA SER A 200 -26.33 11.88 2.50
C SER A 200 -27.62 12.65 2.77
N GLU A 201 -28.30 12.37 3.87
CA GLU A 201 -29.56 13.03 4.24
C GLU A 201 -29.34 14.51 4.61
N SER A 202 -28.26 14.82 5.34
CA SER A 202 -27.92 16.20 5.71
C SER A 202 -27.69 17.08 4.48
N ILE A 203 -26.88 16.62 3.52
CA ILE A 203 -26.64 17.34 2.26
C ILE A 203 -27.94 17.49 1.47
N PHE A 204 -28.73 16.42 1.35
CA PHE A 204 -30.00 16.46 0.62
C PHE A 204 -30.98 17.47 1.24
N HIS A 205 -31.09 17.52 2.56
CA HIS A 205 -31.97 18.45 3.26
C HIS A 205 -31.62 19.92 2.98
N HIS A 206 -30.32 20.25 2.93
CA HIS A 206 -29.87 21.63 2.80
C HIS A 206 -29.68 22.11 1.36
N VAL A 207 -29.38 21.20 0.42
CA VAL A 207 -29.04 21.53 -0.98
C VAL A 207 -30.15 21.10 -1.95
N GLY A 208 -30.97 20.11 -1.59
CA GLY A 208 -32.06 19.58 -2.42
C GLY A 208 -31.64 18.50 -3.42
N VAL A 209 -30.36 18.11 -3.43
CA VAL A 209 -29.82 17.02 -4.26
C VAL A 209 -29.00 16.08 -3.38
N LYS A 210 -29.15 14.77 -3.60
CA LYS A 210 -28.32 13.78 -2.88
C LYS A 210 -26.90 13.82 -3.42
N PRO A 211 -25.87 13.74 -2.55
CA PRO A 211 -24.49 13.65 -3.00
C PRO A 211 -24.30 12.34 -3.79
N ARG A 212 -23.55 12.42 -4.88
CA ARG A 212 -23.17 11.26 -5.70
C ARG A 212 -21.73 10.85 -5.46
N ALA A 213 -21.01 11.68 -4.73
CA ALA A 213 -19.59 11.58 -4.47
C ALA A 213 -19.30 11.65 -2.98
N ILE A 214 -18.29 10.90 -2.55
CA ILE A 214 -17.69 11.00 -1.22
C ILE A 214 -16.18 11.12 -1.35
N VAL A 215 -15.61 12.03 -0.60
CA VAL A 215 -14.18 12.13 -0.36
C VAL A 215 -13.91 11.49 1.00
N TRP A 216 -12.95 10.58 1.09
CA TRP A 216 -12.65 9.90 2.35
C TRP A 216 -11.76 10.75 3.25
N PRO A 217 -12.13 10.99 4.53
CA PRO A 217 -11.24 11.64 5.50
C PRO A 217 -9.87 11.00 5.54
N TYR A 218 -8.82 11.82 5.55
CA TYR A 218 -7.41 11.39 5.50
C TYR A 218 -7.04 10.56 4.26
N GLY A 219 -7.93 10.44 3.27
CA GLY A 219 -7.77 9.59 2.10
C GLY A 219 -7.91 8.09 2.36
N GLU A 220 -8.35 7.69 3.56
CA GLU A 220 -8.41 6.29 3.98
C GLU A 220 -9.79 5.68 3.80
N SER A 221 -9.84 4.52 3.15
CA SER A 221 -11.08 3.80 2.88
C SER A 221 -10.89 2.29 2.94
N ASN A 222 -12.02 1.58 2.98
CA ASN A 222 -12.06 0.15 2.76
C ASN A 222 -13.32 -0.23 1.97
N ARG A 223 -13.41 -1.50 1.57
CA ARG A 223 -14.50 -1.96 0.74
C ARG A 223 -15.86 -1.86 1.43
N ALA A 224 -15.93 -2.13 2.73
CA ALA A 224 -17.18 -2.00 3.50
C ALA A 224 -17.70 -0.55 3.51
N LEU A 225 -16.81 0.44 3.67
CA LEU A 225 -17.14 1.86 3.56
C LEU A 225 -17.63 2.23 2.16
N ILE A 226 -16.91 1.79 1.12
CA ILE A 226 -17.26 2.05 -0.29
C ILE A 226 -18.65 1.46 -0.61
N GLU A 227 -18.95 0.26 -0.11
CA GLU A 227 -20.25 -0.37 -0.25
C GLU A 227 -21.33 0.41 0.51
N ALA A 228 -21.08 0.81 1.76
CA ALA A 228 -22.02 1.63 2.53
C ALA A 228 -22.30 3.00 1.87
N ALA A 229 -21.31 3.64 1.28
CA ALA A 229 -21.48 4.89 0.53
C ALA A 229 -22.30 4.67 -0.75
N ARG A 230 -22.04 3.58 -1.47
CA ARG A 230 -22.81 3.21 -2.67
C ARG A 230 -24.28 2.98 -2.35
N ASP A 231 -24.59 2.32 -1.23
CA ASP A 231 -25.97 2.02 -0.78
C ASP A 231 -26.82 3.28 -0.62
N VAL A 232 -26.21 4.43 -0.31
CA VAL A 232 -26.89 5.73 -0.16
C VAL A 232 -26.76 6.64 -1.38
N GLY A 233 -26.18 6.15 -2.49
CA GLY A 233 -26.08 6.85 -3.78
C GLY A 233 -24.73 7.52 -4.05
N MET A 234 -23.75 7.39 -3.14
CA MET A 234 -22.41 7.96 -3.29
C MET A 234 -21.46 6.97 -3.97
N GLY A 235 -21.67 6.73 -5.27
CA GLY A 235 -20.92 5.74 -6.05
C GLY A 235 -19.57 6.22 -6.60
N VAL A 236 -19.27 7.52 -6.54
CA VAL A 236 -17.97 8.10 -6.91
C VAL A 236 -17.19 8.35 -5.62
N THR A 237 -16.03 7.71 -5.44
CA THR A 237 -15.27 7.87 -4.19
C THR A 237 -13.83 8.32 -4.44
N PHE A 238 -13.28 9.11 -3.52
CA PHE A 238 -11.95 9.70 -3.66
C PHE A 238 -11.05 9.40 -2.45
N VAL A 239 -9.82 8.97 -2.71
CA VAL A 239 -8.74 8.70 -1.74
C VAL A 239 -7.56 9.66 -1.95
N LEU A 240 -6.61 9.73 -1.01
CA LEU A 240 -5.39 10.56 -1.13
C LEU A 240 -4.20 9.66 -1.43
N ARG A 241 -3.91 9.46 -2.72
CA ARG A 241 -2.79 8.66 -3.21
C ARG A 241 -2.34 9.20 -4.55
N ASP A 242 -1.04 9.14 -4.78
CA ASP A 242 -0.48 9.39 -6.09
C ASP A 242 -0.86 8.28 -7.06
N GLY A 243 -1.33 8.66 -8.25
CA GLY A 243 -1.45 7.75 -9.38
C GLY A 243 -2.43 8.17 -10.45
N LYS A 244 -2.71 7.22 -11.34
CA LYS A 244 -3.49 7.43 -12.55
C LYS A 244 -4.90 6.93 -12.33
N ASN A 245 -5.87 7.72 -12.75
CA ASN A 245 -7.27 7.31 -12.72
C ASN A 245 -7.74 6.98 -14.12
N THR A 246 -8.68 6.04 -14.23
CA THR A 246 -9.45 5.82 -15.46
C THR A 246 -10.94 5.89 -15.20
N THR A 247 -11.74 6.13 -16.23
CA THR A 247 -13.21 6.17 -16.07
C THR A 247 -13.84 4.78 -15.93
N ALA A 248 -13.07 3.71 -16.12
CA ALA A 248 -13.51 2.33 -15.94
C ALA A 248 -13.87 2.02 -14.48
N ASP A 249 -13.15 2.63 -13.52
CA ASP A 249 -13.44 2.51 -12.09
C ASP A 249 -13.46 3.89 -11.43
N LEU A 250 -14.62 4.27 -10.89
CA LEU A 250 -14.81 5.52 -10.13
C LEU A 250 -15.02 5.25 -8.63
N SER A 251 -14.87 4.00 -8.20
CA SER A 251 -15.07 3.60 -6.81
C SER A 251 -13.86 3.85 -5.91
N LEU A 252 -12.69 4.17 -6.50
CA LEU A 252 -11.44 4.42 -5.78
C LEU A 252 -10.55 5.43 -6.53
N ILE A 253 -11.01 6.67 -6.68
CA ILE A 253 -10.30 7.71 -7.42
C ILE A 253 -9.14 8.26 -6.59
N GLN A 254 -7.93 8.17 -7.12
CA GLN A 254 -6.69 8.64 -6.53
C GLN A 254 -6.52 10.15 -6.74
N ARG A 255 -6.20 10.87 -5.66
CA ARG A 255 -5.98 12.33 -5.68
C ARG A 255 -4.59 12.70 -5.18
N MET A 256 -4.03 13.69 -5.84
CA MET A 256 -2.74 14.27 -5.50
C MET A 256 -2.97 15.40 -4.50
N LEU A 257 -2.38 15.27 -3.31
CA LEU A 257 -2.50 16.26 -2.25
C LEU A 257 -1.69 17.51 -2.62
N VAL A 258 -2.35 18.67 -2.66
CA VAL A 258 -1.66 19.96 -2.80
C VAL A 258 -1.45 20.53 -1.40
N SER A 259 -0.33 20.15 -0.79
CA SER A 259 0.12 20.60 0.53
C SER A 259 1.30 21.56 0.41
N GLU A 260 1.64 22.23 1.51
CA GLU A 260 2.88 22.98 1.66
C GLU A 260 2.99 24.20 0.73
N ASN A 261 1.85 24.74 0.29
CA ASN A 261 1.74 25.96 -0.53
C ASN A 261 2.72 25.96 -1.73
N PRO A 262 2.65 24.96 -2.62
CA PRO A 262 3.67 24.76 -3.63
C PRO A 262 3.66 25.93 -4.61
N ASP A 263 4.86 26.43 -4.91
CA ASP A 263 5.03 27.42 -5.96
C ASP A 263 4.80 26.79 -7.35
N ILE A 264 5.04 27.58 -8.40
CA ILE A 264 4.77 27.09 -9.74
C ILE A 264 5.76 26.03 -10.23
N ALA A 265 7.01 26.04 -9.76
CA ALA A 265 8.00 25.04 -10.11
C ALA A 265 7.66 23.70 -9.45
N ASP A 266 7.28 23.74 -8.17
CA ASP A 266 6.86 22.56 -7.42
C ASP A 266 5.58 21.96 -7.96
N PHE A 267 4.58 22.80 -8.26
CA PHE A 267 3.34 22.34 -8.87
C PHE A 267 3.56 21.73 -10.26
N SER A 268 4.40 22.36 -11.09
CA SER A 268 4.75 21.81 -12.41
C SER A 268 5.46 20.47 -12.28
N ARG A 269 6.37 20.32 -11.32
CA ARG A 269 7.06 19.07 -11.02
C ARG A 269 6.05 18.01 -10.60
N MET A 270 5.20 18.30 -9.62
CA MET A 270 4.11 17.42 -9.19
C MET A 270 3.29 16.93 -10.41
N MET A 271 2.80 17.84 -11.25
CA MET A 271 1.99 17.48 -12.42
C MET A 271 2.72 16.68 -13.52
N THR A 272 4.06 16.75 -13.59
CA THR A 272 4.85 16.14 -14.69
C THR A 272 5.63 14.89 -14.27
N THR A 273 5.99 14.77 -13.00
CA THR A 273 6.76 13.63 -12.46
C THR A 273 5.88 12.52 -11.90
N LEU A 274 4.56 12.72 -11.83
CA LEU A 274 3.58 11.70 -11.41
C LEU A 274 3.38 10.62 -12.47
N ARG A 275 4.40 9.76 -12.61
CA ARG A 275 4.31 8.39 -13.13
C ARG A 275 4.61 7.46 -11.97
N VAL A 276 3.57 6.94 -11.33
CA VAL A 276 3.66 5.92 -10.28
C VAL A 276 4.45 4.73 -10.83
N GLY A 277 5.65 4.52 -10.29
CA GLY A 277 6.56 3.47 -10.73
C GLY A 277 8.04 3.86 -10.69
N ASP A 278 8.37 5.16 -10.63
CA ASP A 278 9.77 5.62 -10.74
C ASP A 278 10.36 6.15 -9.40
N ARG A 279 9.62 6.09 -8.29
CA ARG A 279 10.15 6.53 -6.98
C ARG A 279 10.99 5.42 -6.35
N PRO A 280 12.26 5.67 -5.98
CA PRO A 280 13.07 4.73 -5.23
C PRO A 280 12.37 4.20 -3.98
N LEU A 281 12.57 2.92 -3.66
CA LEU A 281 12.20 2.33 -2.38
C LEU A 281 13.50 2.08 -1.64
N HIS A 282 13.72 2.80 -0.56
CA HIS A 282 14.82 2.54 0.35
C HIS A 282 14.20 1.92 1.59
N VAL A 283 14.36 0.61 1.69
CA VAL A 283 13.67 -0.27 2.62
C VAL A 283 14.58 -0.60 3.81
N VAL A 284 13.98 -0.70 4.99
CA VAL A 284 14.60 -1.24 6.20
C VAL A 284 13.75 -2.40 6.68
N HIS A 285 14.32 -3.58 6.89
CA HIS A 285 13.63 -4.67 7.57
C HIS A 285 13.81 -4.54 9.07
N VAL A 286 12.69 -4.55 9.80
CA VAL A 286 12.65 -4.38 11.24
C VAL A 286 11.98 -5.59 11.87
N ASP A 287 12.72 -6.28 12.72
CA ASP A 287 12.22 -7.35 13.56
C ASP A 287 11.44 -6.74 14.74
N MET A 288 10.17 -7.12 14.85
CA MET A 288 9.33 -6.74 15.99
C MET A 288 9.82 -7.44 17.26
N ASP A 289 10.46 -8.59 17.12
CA ASP A 289 11.15 -9.30 18.21
C ASP A 289 12.22 -8.44 18.90
N TYR A 290 12.85 -7.49 18.18
CA TYR A 290 13.81 -6.54 18.76
C TYR A 290 13.14 -5.33 19.41
N VAL A 291 11.98 -4.91 18.90
CA VAL A 291 11.22 -3.78 19.47
C VAL A 291 10.50 -4.20 20.76
N TYR A 292 9.96 -5.40 20.78
CA TYR A 292 9.20 -5.94 21.91
C TYR A 292 10.07 -6.16 23.15
N ASP A 293 9.56 -5.71 24.30
CA ASP A 293 10.06 -6.05 25.63
C ASP A 293 8.88 -6.48 26.54
N PRO A 294 9.06 -7.43 27.47
CA PRO A 294 8.05 -7.75 28.47
C PRO A 294 7.59 -6.55 29.32
N ASP A 295 8.44 -5.53 29.51
CA ASP A 295 8.08 -4.24 30.08
C ASP A 295 7.52 -3.30 28.97
N PRO A 296 6.23 -2.91 29.04
CA PRO A 296 5.64 -1.97 28.08
C PRO A 296 6.35 -0.62 28.02
N VAL A 297 6.95 -0.15 29.11
CA VAL A 297 7.70 1.12 29.13
C VAL A 297 8.97 0.97 28.30
N GLN A 298 9.68 -0.15 28.44
CA GLN A 298 10.86 -0.44 27.64
C GLN A 298 10.51 -0.63 26.16
N THR A 299 9.37 -1.26 25.84
CA THR A 299 8.85 -1.37 24.46
C THR A 299 8.68 0.01 23.82
N GLU A 300 8.11 0.99 24.54
CA GLU A 300 7.94 2.35 24.02
C GLU A 300 9.29 3.07 23.84
N HIS A 301 10.26 2.85 24.74
CA HIS A 301 11.64 3.35 24.54
C HIS A 301 12.32 2.76 23.31
N ASN A 302 12.15 1.46 23.07
CA ASN A 302 12.68 0.78 21.89
C ASN A 302 12.03 1.34 20.60
N LEU A 303 10.72 1.60 20.64
CA LEU A 303 9.98 2.20 19.53
C LEU A 303 10.45 3.64 19.24
N ASP A 304 10.65 4.46 20.27
CA ASP A 304 11.18 5.81 20.08
C ASP A 304 12.58 5.78 19.44
N ALA A 305 13.47 4.90 19.92
CA ALA A 305 14.80 4.73 19.33
C ALA A 305 14.73 4.30 17.85
N LEU A 306 13.81 3.37 17.52
CA LEU A 306 13.58 2.95 16.14
C LEU A 306 13.10 4.12 15.28
N ILE A 307 12.14 4.92 15.76
CA ILE A 307 11.60 6.06 15.01
C ILE A 307 12.68 7.09 14.73
N ASP A 308 13.48 7.45 15.73
CA ASP A 308 14.57 8.41 15.59
C ASP A 308 15.60 7.92 14.56
N ARG A 309 15.91 6.63 14.59
CA ARG A 309 16.82 5.99 13.65
C ARG A 309 16.30 6.00 12.21
N ILE A 310 15.04 5.59 12.01
CA ILE A 310 14.39 5.60 10.69
C ILE A 310 14.31 7.02 10.13
N GLN A 311 13.97 8.02 10.96
CA GLN A 311 13.98 9.44 10.56
C GLN A 311 15.39 9.91 10.17
N GLY A 312 16.39 9.58 10.97
CA GLY A 312 17.79 9.94 10.74
C GLY A 312 18.34 9.37 9.44
N MET A 313 17.99 8.13 9.08
CA MET A 313 18.39 7.52 7.80
C MET A 313 17.64 8.08 6.59
N ARG A 314 16.50 8.77 6.80
CA ARG A 314 15.65 9.33 5.74
C ARG A 314 15.24 8.30 4.69
N VAL A 315 14.91 7.10 5.15
CA VAL A 315 14.30 6.04 4.34
C VAL A 315 12.82 6.34 4.11
N ASN A 316 12.16 5.62 3.20
CA ASN A 316 10.75 5.84 2.91
C ASN A 316 9.86 4.61 3.13
N THR A 317 10.45 3.45 3.42
CA THR A 317 9.73 2.19 3.54
C THR A 317 10.33 1.33 4.65
N VAL A 318 9.49 0.73 5.48
CA VAL A 318 9.86 -0.28 6.47
C VAL A 318 9.10 -1.56 6.16
N TYR A 319 9.82 -2.67 6.05
CA TYR A 319 9.23 -4.01 6.06
C TYR A 319 9.23 -4.48 7.52
N LEU A 320 8.06 -4.44 8.14
CA LEU A 320 7.89 -4.63 9.57
C LEU A 320 7.37 -6.03 9.84
N GLN A 321 8.10 -6.81 10.63
CA GLN A 321 7.70 -8.15 11.05
C GLN A 321 6.36 -8.09 11.78
N ALA A 322 5.36 -8.85 11.31
CA ALA A 322 4.03 -8.92 11.93
C ALA A 322 3.82 -10.19 12.76
N PHE A 323 4.80 -11.08 12.75
CA PHE A 323 4.85 -12.34 13.49
C PHE A 323 6.01 -12.33 14.49
N SER A 324 6.00 -13.29 15.40
CA SER A 324 7.03 -13.50 16.42
C SER A 324 7.79 -14.78 16.11
N ASP A 325 9.12 -14.68 16.06
CA ASP A 325 10.08 -15.76 15.80
C ASP A 325 11.37 -15.53 16.62
N PRO A 326 11.29 -15.56 17.97
CA PRO A 326 12.40 -15.15 18.84
C PRO A 326 13.57 -16.14 18.83
N ASP A 327 13.37 -17.39 18.40
CA ASP A 327 14.44 -18.38 18.26
C ASP A 327 15.06 -18.39 16.86
N GLY A 328 14.51 -17.61 15.93
CA GLY A 328 15.03 -17.42 14.58
C GLY A 328 14.97 -18.69 13.73
N ASP A 329 14.02 -19.59 14.03
CA ASP A 329 13.87 -20.85 13.30
C ASP A 329 13.02 -20.69 12.01
N GLY A 330 12.52 -19.48 11.76
CA GLY A 330 11.78 -19.09 10.57
C GLY A 330 10.29 -19.38 10.66
N ASN A 331 9.76 -19.75 11.84
CA ASN A 331 8.38 -20.15 11.99
C ASN A 331 7.62 -19.25 12.96
N ALA A 332 6.49 -18.70 12.51
CA ALA A 332 5.65 -17.87 13.37
C ALA A 332 5.03 -18.68 14.53
N GLU A 333 5.50 -18.41 15.75
CA GLU A 333 4.97 -19.01 16.99
C GLU A 333 3.79 -18.23 17.56
N ALA A 334 3.82 -16.91 17.37
CA ALA A 334 2.80 -15.97 17.79
C ALA A 334 2.73 -14.80 16.81
N LEU A 335 1.73 -13.93 16.97
CA LEU A 335 1.52 -12.76 16.13
C LEU A 335 1.54 -11.48 16.97
N TYR A 336 1.85 -10.36 16.33
CA TYR A 336 1.85 -9.03 16.97
C TYR A 336 0.57 -8.24 16.77
N PHE A 337 -0.53 -8.91 16.40
CA PHE A 337 -1.83 -8.29 16.16
C PHE A 337 -2.98 -9.21 16.61
N PRO A 338 -4.15 -8.63 16.96
CA PRO A 338 -5.33 -9.40 17.33
C PRO A 338 -5.75 -10.33 16.18
N ASN A 339 -5.94 -11.61 16.49
CA ASN A 339 -6.27 -12.63 15.50
C ASN A 339 -7.01 -13.82 16.12
N ARG A 340 -7.60 -14.66 15.26
CA ARG A 340 -8.46 -15.80 15.64
C ARG A 340 -7.71 -17.12 15.86
N HIS A 341 -6.43 -17.25 15.49
CA HIS A 341 -5.81 -18.56 15.26
C HIS A 341 -4.52 -18.85 16.03
N LEU A 342 -3.67 -17.85 16.22
CA LEU A 342 -2.39 -17.96 16.91
C LEU A 342 -2.38 -17.12 18.18
N PRO A 343 -1.59 -17.51 19.19
CA PRO A 343 -1.31 -16.63 20.32
C PRO A 343 -0.88 -15.24 19.84
N MET A 344 -1.40 -14.20 20.46
CA MET A 344 -0.90 -12.84 20.25
C MET A 344 0.16 -12.57 21.31
N ARG A 345 1.42 -12.38 20.90
CA ARG A 345 2.53 -12.11 21.84
C ARG A 345 2.35 -10.76 22.52
N ALA A 346 2.02 -9.76 21.74
CA ALA A 346 1.60 -8.43 22.17
C ALA A 346 0.79 -7.77 21.06
N ASP A 347 -0.16 -6.91 21.42
CA ASP A 347 -0.88 -6.08 20.44
C ASP A 347 -0.01 -4.90 20.01
N LEU A 348 0.98 -5.15 19.16
CA LEU A 348 2.10 -4.23 18.95
C LEU A 348 2.26 -3.77 17.49
N PHE A 349 1.88 -4.59 16.52
CA PHE A 349 2.07 -4.28 15.11
C PHE A 349 1.36 -2.98 14.72
N ASN A 350 0.08 -2.82 15.09
CA ASN A 350 -0.65 -1.57 14.84
C ASN A 350 -0.03 -0.36 15.56
N ARG A 351 0.52 -0.57 16.76
CA ARG A 351 1.21 0.48 17.53
C ARG A 351 2.40 1.01 16.74
N VAL A 352 3.32 0.13 16.39
CA VAL A 352 4.58 0.46 15.71
C VAL A 352 4.33 0.97 14.29
N ALA A 353 3.47 0.30 13.52
CA ALA A 353 3.19 0.66 12.13
C ALA A 353 2.64 2.09 12.01
N TRP A 354 1.71 2.47 12.89
CA TRP A 354 1.14 3.81 12.90
C TRP A 354 2.13 4.88 13.33
N GLN A 355 2.98 4.59 14.32
CA GLN A 355 4.00 5.55 14.80
C GLN A 355 5.09 5.76 13.74
N LEU A 356 5.53 4.70 13.05
CA LEU A 356 6.42 4.82 11.89
C LEU A 356 5.78 5.65 10.77
N LEU A 357 4.50 5.42 10.45
CA LEU A 357 3.79 6.18 9.43
C LEU A 357 3.68 7.67 9.79
N THR A 358 3.29 7.99 11.02
CA THR A 358 2.92 9.37 11.41
C THR A 358 4.10 10.20 11.90
N ARG A 359 5.07 9.59 12.60
CA ARG A 359 6.26 10.28 13.11
C ARG A 359 7.41 10.17 12.12
N ALA A 360 7.74 8.97 11.64
CA ALA A 360 8.85 8.77 10.72
C ALA A 360 8.51 8.99 9.23
N ARG A 361 7.22 9.12 8.87
CA ARG A 361 6.74 9.39 7.51
C ARG A 361 7.16 8.31 6.49
N VAL A 362 7.24 7.06 6.94
CA VAL A 362 7.56 5.91 6.10
C VAL A 362 6.32 5.09 5.79
N LYS A 363 6.32 4.42 4.63
CA LYS A 363 5.33 3.38 4.33
C LYS A 363 5.72 2.10 5.06
N VAL A 364 4.76 1.48 5.72
CA VAL A 364 4.97 0.19 6.39
C VAL A 364 4.38 -0.94 5.53
N TYR A 365 5.18 -1.97 5.26
CA TYR A 365 4.71 -3.23 4.71
C TYR A 365 4.67 -4.24 5.84
N ALA A 366 3.55 -4.95 5.98
CA ALA A 366 3.46 -6.08 6.89
C ALA A 366 4.24 -7.26 6.30
N TRP A 367 5.36 -7.61 6.92
CA TRP A 367 6.09 -8.83 6.59
C TRP A 367 5.43 -10.02 7.28
N MET A 368 4.94 -10.94 6.45
CA MET A 368 4.08 -12.03 6.85
C MET A 368 4.54 -13.37 6.26
N PRO A 369 4.58 -14.47 7.04
CA PRO A 369 4.76 -15.81 6.52
C PRO A 369 3.66 -16.15 5.52
N VAL A 370 3.96 -17.02 4.57
CA VAL A 370 2.96 -17.51 3.61
C VAL A 370 2.45 -18.89 4.02
N LEU A 371 3.32 -19.71 4.62
CA LEU A 371 3.09 -21.12 4.93
C LEU A 371 3.58 -21.52 6.35
N ALA A 372 4.62 -20.88 6.90
CA ALA A 372 5.37 -21.28 8.08
C ALA A 372 4.73 -20.76 9.38
N TYR A 373 3.59 -21.35 9.74
CA TYR A 373 2.87 -21.06 10.98
C TYR A 373 2.91 -22.27 11.91
N ARG A 374 3.30 -22.07 13.18
CA ARG A 374 3.27 -23.12 14.22
C ARG A 374 1.86 -23.37 14.74
N LEU A 375 1.01 -23.94 13.89
CA LEU A 375 -0.34 -24.35 14.26
C LEU A 375 -0.32 -25.72 14.92
N ASN A 376 -1.18 -25.89 15.94
CA ASN A 376 -1.55 -27.22 16.42
C ASN A 376 -2.55 -27.85 15.45
N ALA A 377 -2.03 -28.44 14.36
CA ALA A 377 -2.79 -28.99 13.25
C ALA A 377 -2.43 -30.45 12.96
N PRO A 378 -3.32 -31.23 12.31
CA PRO A 378 -3.00 -32.58 11.87
C PRO A 378 -1.84 -32.61 10.87
N ASP A 379 -1.08 -33.72 10.85
CA ASP A 379 0.11 -33.89 9.99
C ASP A 379 -0.16 -33.58 8.51
N ASN A 380 -1.31 -33.99 7.97
CA ASN A 380 -1.70 -33.77 6.57
C ASN A 380 -1.99 -32.30 6.20
N TRP A 381 -1.85 -31.36 7.14
CA TRP A 381 -1.84 -29.92 6.85
C TRP A 381 -0.47 -29.42 6.43
N PHE A 382 0.60 -30.10 6.80
CA PHE A 382 1.97 -29.67 6.52
C PHE A 382 2.46 -30.25 5.19
N VAL A 383 3.47 -29.61 4.60
CA VAL A 383 4.08 -30.08 3.34
C VAL A 383 4.79 -31.40 3.57
N HIS A 384 4.57 -32.36 2.66
CA HIS A 384 5.31 -33.62 2.63
C HIS A 384 6.26 -33.64 1.43
N GLU A 385 7.39 -34.31 1.60
CA GLU A 385 8.38 -34.62 0.57
C GLU A 385 8.44 -36.13 0.30
N TRP A 386 8.80 -36.52 -0.93
CA TRP A 386 9.19 -37.90 -1.21
C TRP A 386 10.53 -38.20 -0.53
N LYS A 387 10.51 -39.11 0.44
CA LYS A 387 11.72 -39.57 1.15
C LYS A 387 11.63 -41.07 1.41
N ASP A 388 12.68 -41.81 1.06
CA ASP A 388 12.71 -43.27 1.17
C ASP A 388 11.53 -43.98 0.48
N GLY A 389 11.08 -43.44 -0.67
CA GLY A 389 9.99 -44.00 -1.47
C GLY A 389 8.58 -43.79 -0.90
N LYS A 390 8.40 -42.94 0.12
CA LYS A 390 7.10 -42.63 0.73
C LYS A 390 6.96 -41.13 1.05
N PRO A 391 5.74 -40.58 1.10
CA PRO A 391 5.52 -39.23 1.60
C PRO A 391 5.89 -39.14 3.07
N GLN A 392 6.73 -38.19 3.44
CA GLN A 392 7.11 -37.88 4.83
C GLN A 392 7.06 -36.37 5.04
N LEU A 393 6.91 -35.92 6.28
CA LEU A 393 6.97 -34.50 6.61
C LEU A 393 8.27 -33.89 6.06
N ALA A 394 8.16 -32.74 5.39
CA ALA A 394 9.31 -32.06 4.81
C ALA A 394 10.38 -31.72 5.86
N SER A 395 11.66 -31.93 5.50
CA SER A 395 12.80 -31.70 6.39
C SER A 395 13.38 -30.28 6.35
N HIS A 396 12.68 -29.33 5.73
CA HIS A 396 13.07 -27.92 5.64
C HIS A 396 13.00 -27.20 7.01
N ILE A 397 13.78 -26.11 7.19
CA ILE A 397 13.76 -25.30 8.42
C ILE A 397 12.36 -24.73 8.71
N TYR A 398 11.69 -24.25 7.66
CA TYR A 398 10.28 -23.88 7.69
C TYR A 398 9.36 -25.10 7.79
N LYS A 399 8.59 -25.18 8.86
CA LYS A 399 7.41 -26.04 9.01
C LYS A 399 6.24 -25.46 8.23
N ARG A 400 6.28 -25.65 6.92
CA ARG A 400 5.32 -25.10 5.96
C ARG A 400 4.00 -25.86 5.98
N LEU A 401 2.90 -25.14 6.08
CA LEU A 401 1.58 -25.63 5.73
C LEU A 401 1.49 -25.87 4.21
N SER A 402 0.80 -26.93 3.82
CA SER A 402 0.51 -27.23 2.43
C SER A 402 -0.41 -26.16 1.84
N PRO A 403 -0.01 -25.44 0.77
CA PRO A 403 -0.88 -24.47 0.10
C PRO A 403 -2.05 -25.13 -0.64
N PHE A 404 -2.12 -26.47 -0.65
CA PHE A 404 -3.20 -27.24 -1.27
C PHE A 404 -4.22 -27.75 -0.25
N ASN A 405 -3.91 -27.69 1.05
CA ASN A 405 -4.85 -28.08 2.11
C ASN A 405 -5.90 -26.98 2.31
N PRO A 406 -7.21 -27.26 2.17
CA PRO A 406 -8.26 -26.24 2.23
C PRO A 406 -8.41 -25.60 3.62
N ASP A 407 -8.19 -26.36 4.70
CA ASP A 407 -8.32 -25.85 6.06
C ASP A 407 -7.13 -24.97 6.44
N ALA A 408 -5.91 -25.38 6.06
CA ALA A 408 -4.73 -24.54 6.21
C ALA A 408 -4.89 -23.21 5.46
N ARG A 409 -5.35 -23.26 4.19
CA ARG A 409 -5.64 -22.05 3.40
C ARG A 409 -6.68 -21.15 4.06
N ARG A 410 -7.72 -21.73 4.65
CA ARG A 410 -8.76 -20.97 5.35
C ARG A 410 -8.17 -20.23 6.56
N VAL A 411 -7.44 -20.95 7.42
CA VAL A 411 -6.82 -20.39 8.63
C VAL A 411 -5.83 -19.28 8.29
N VAL A 412 -4.90 -19.51 7.33
CA VAL A 412 -3.94 -18.46 6.95
C VAL A 412 -4.64 -17.26 6.29
N GLY A 413 -5.67 -17.50 5.48
CA GLY A 413 -6.49 -16.41 4.92
C GLY A 413 -7.21 -15.58 6.00
N GLU A 414 -7.70 -16.23 7.06
CA GLU A 414 -8.32 -15.56 8.21
C GLU A 414 -7.28 -14.77 9.04
N ILE A 415 -6.03 -15.26 9.16
CA ILE A 415 -4.92 -14.51 9.78
C ILE A 415 -4.61 -13.21 9.01
N TYR A 416 -4.50 -13.27 7.68
CA TYR A 416 -4.27 -12.07 6.85
C TYR A 416 -5.45 -11.10 6.92
N GLU A 417 -6.68 -11.61 6.99
CA GLU A 417 -7.89 -10.80 7.18
C GLU A 417 -7.88 -10.10 8.56
N ASP A 418 -7.47 -10.79 9.62
CA ASP A 418 -7.38 -10.24 10.98
C ASP A 418 -6.35 -9.11 11.06
N LEU A 419 -5.18 -9.29 10.45
CA LEU A 419 -4.16 -8.26 10.30
C LEU A 419 -4.75 -7.00 9.65
N ALA A 420 -5.41 -7.15 8.50
CA ALA A 420 -5.94 -6.04 7.73
C ALA A 420 -7.09 -5.31 8.45
N THR A 421 -7.85 -6.03 9.26
CA THR A 421 -8.97 -5.50 10.05
C THR A 421 -8.50 -4.64 11.22
N HIS A 422 -7.44 -5.05 11.91
CA HIS A 422 -6.98 -4.40 13.15
C HIS A 422 -5.82 -3.42 12.95
N CYS A 423 -5.12 -3.47 11.82
CA CYS A 423 -3.88 -2.70 11.63
C CYS A 423 -3.91 -1.82 10.39
N SER A 424 -3.24 -0.67 10.46
CA SER A 424 -3.04 0.24 9.33
C SER A 424 -1.62 0.10 8.76
N PHE A 425 -1.52 -0.17 7.45
CA PHE A 425 -0.26 -0.36 6.74
C PHE A 425 -0.45 -0.18 5.22
N GLY A 426 0.65 0.03 4.49
CA GLY A 426 0.66 0.39 3.07
C GLY A 426 0.98 -0.76 2.09
N GLY A 427 1.43 -1.92 2.58
CA GLY A 427 1.73 -3.08 1.74
C GLY A 427 1.93 -4.38 2.50
N ILE A 428 2.14 -5.46 1.77
CA ILE A 428 2.48 -6.79 2.28
C ILE A 428 3.83 -7.19 1.70
N LEU A 429 4.73 -7.68 2.55
CA LEU A 429 5.87 -8.49 2.13
C LEU A 429 5.56 -9.95 2.43
N PHE A 430 5.42 -10.76 1.39
CA PHE A 430 5.34 -12.20 1.50
C PHE A 430 6.73 -12.78 1.76
N HIS A 431 6.87 -13.50 2.87
CA HIS A 431 8.12 -14.17 3.27
C HIS A 431 8.58 -15.21 2.23
N ASP A 432 9.87 -15.51 2.22
CA ASP A 432 10.53 -16.52 1.38
C ASP A 432 10.19 -17.97 1.74
N ASP A 433 9.45 -18.22 2.83
CA ASP A 433 8.91 -19.53 3.20
C ASP A 433 7.95 -20.14 2.14
N ALA A 434 7.44 -19.30 1.23
CA ALA A 434 6.67 -19.67 0.05
C ALA A 434 7.54 -20.38 -1.01
N ILE A 435 8.03 -21.57 -0.69
CA ILE A 435 8.78 -22.44 -1.61
C ILE A 435 8.28 -23.87 -1.55
N LEU A 436 8.50 -24.61 -2.63
CA LEU A 436 8.27 -26.06 -2.69
C LEU A 436 9.42 -26.70 -3.47
N SER A 437 10.13 -27.64 -2.84
CA SER A 437 11.24 -28.37 -3.46
C SER A 437 10.76 -29.24 -4.61
N ASP A 438 11.69 -29.77 -5.40
CA ASP A 438 11.40 -30.74 -6.46
C ASP A 438 10.87 -32.08 -5.91
N TYR A 439 10.92 -32.31 -4.59
CA TYR A 439 10.32 -33.48 -3.92
C TYR A 439 8.97 -33.19 -3.27
N GLU A 440 8.51 -31.94 -3.30
CA GLU A 440 7.33 -31.43 -2.60
C GLU A 440 6.31 -30.79 -3.55
N ASP A 441 5.03 -30.67 -3.21
CA ASP A 441 4.33 -31.20 -2.04
C ASP A 441 3.59 -32.49 -2.42
N VAL A 442 3.79 -33.55 -1.63
CA VAL A 442 3.27 -34.89 -1.91
C VAL A 442 2.25 -35.36 -0.87
N THR A 443 1.68 -34.42 -0.11
CA THR A 443 0.43 -34.65 0.63
C THR A 443 -0.67 -35.19 -0.29
N ALA A 444 -1.70 -35.81 0.28
CA ALA A 444 -2.88 -36.22 -0.49
C ALA A 444 -3.51 -35.06 -1.28
N ALA A 445 -3.47 -33.84 -0.73
CA ALA A 445 -3.95 -32.63 -1.37
C ALA A 445 -3.02 -32.16 -2.51
N GLY A 446 -1.70 -32.17 -2.30
CA GLY A 446 -0.70 -31.88 -3.33
C GLY A 446 -0.78 -32.86 -4.52
N LEU A 447 -0.88 -34.16 -4.25
CA LEU A 447 -1.07 -35.18 -5.29
C LEU A 447 -2.43 -35.04 -6.00
N ALA A 448 -3.49 -34.60 -5.30
CA ALA A 448 -4.75 -34.28 -5.94
C ALA A 448 -4.62 -33.07 -6.89
N ALA A 449 -3.82 -32.07 -6.54
CA ALA A 449 -3.50 -30.96 -7.44
C ALA A 449 -2.74 -31.43 -8.69
N ALA A 450 -1.73 -32.29 -8.52
CA ALA A 450 -1.01 -32.91 -9.64
C ALA A 450 -1.94 -33.66 -10.61
N ARG A 451 -2.92 -34.44 -10.09
CA ARG A 451 -3.95 -35.08 -10.93
C ARG A 451 -4.76 -34.08 -11.74
N ARG A 452 -5.20 -32.97 -11.11
CA ARG A 452 -5.95 -31.91 -11.82
C ARG A 452 -5.11 -31.28 -12.94
N TRP A 453 -3.81 -31.19 -12.76
CA TRP A 453 -2.87 -30.69 -13.77
C TRP A 453 -2.48 -31.73 -14.83
N LYS A 454 -3.07 -32.94 -14.79
CA LYS A 454 -2.75 -34.06 -15.67
C LYS A 454 -1.26 -34.41 -15.62
N LEU A 455 -0.72 -34.45 -14.41
CA LEU A 455 0.64 -34.91 -14.10
C LEU A 455 0.61 -36.26 -13.38
N PRO A 456 1.70 -37.05 -13.46
CA PRO A 456 1.84 -38.26 -12.65
C PRO A 456 1.74 -37.96 -11.15
N THR A 457 1.40 -38.96 -10.35
CA THR A 457 1.28 -38.83 -8.88
C THR A 457 2.16 -39.80 -8.09
N ASP A 458 2.97 -40.58 -8.77
CA ASP A 458 4.00 -41.41 -8.18
C ASP A 458 5.38 -40.81 -8.46
N GLU A 459 6.31 -41.06 -7.54
CA GLU A 459 7.66 -40.49 -7.58
C GLU A 459 8.39 -40.83 -8.89
N ALA A 460 8.35 -42.10 -9.31
CA ALA A 460 9.12 -42.60 -10.44
C ALA A 460 8.76 -41.90 -11.76
N HIS A 461 7.47 -41.69 -12.03
CA HIS A 461 7.04 -41.01 -13.25
C HIS A 461 7.11 -39.49 -13.14
N LEU A 462 6.78 -38.91 -11.98
CA LEU A 462 6.80 -37.46 -11.80
C LEU A 462 8.23 -36.91 -11.86
N ARG A 463 9.20 -37.68 -11.36
CA ARG A 463 10.63 -37.33 -11.34
C ARG A 463 11.44 -37.99 -12.47
N GLY A 464 10.82 -38.85 -13.28
CA GLY A 464 11.52 -39.68 -14.27
C GLY A 464 12.22 -38.92 -15.40
N ASP A 465 11.76 -37.71 -15.74
CA ASP A 465 12.38 -36.87 -16.75
C ASP A 465 12.29 -35.36 -16.43
N ALA A 466 13.22 -34.58 -16.99
CA ALA A 466 13.34 -33.14 -16.70
C ALA A 466 12.14 -32.32 -17.18
N ALA A 467 11.51 -32.70 -18.29
CA ALA A 467 10.37 -31.95 -18.83
C ALA A 467 9.14 -32.10 -17.92
N THR A 468 8.91 -33.29 -17.38
CA THR A 468 7.84 -33.57 -16.41
C THR A 468 8.09 -32.83 -15.09
N ARG A 469 9.32 -32.87 -14.55
CA ARG A 469 9.67 -32.13 -13.32
C ARG A 469 9.49 -30.63 -13.48
N MET A 470 9.98 -30.05 -14.56
CA MET A 470 9.82 -28.62 -14.84
C MET A 470 8.35 -28.23 -15.06
N LYS A 471 7.56 -29.08 -15.73
CA LYS A 471 6.12 -28.85 -15.89
C LYS A 471 5.39 -28.87 -14.54
N TRP A 472 5.78 -29.76 -13.63
CA TRP A 472 5.24 -29.78 -12.28
C TRP A 472 5.67 -28.56 -11.46
N ALA A 473 6.94 -28.17 -11.53
CA ALA A 473 7.47 -26.98 -10.88
C ALA A 473 6.72 -25.71 -11.27
N LYS A 474 6.54 -25.46 -12.57
CA LYS A 474 5.76 -24.31 -13.08
C LYS A 474 4.32 -24.29 -12.55
N ARG A 475 3.71 -25.46 -12.33
CA ARG A 475 2.37 -25.55 -11.74
C ARG A 475 2.39 -25.25 -10.24
N LYS A 476 3.41 -25.66 -9.51
CA LYS A 476 3.62 -25.29 -8.10
C LYS A 476 3.85 -23.79 -7.96
N THR A 477 4.71 -23.20 -8.81
CA THR A 477 4.91 -21.75 -8.87
C THR A 477 3.60 -21.01 -9.09
N GLN A 478 2.84 -21.40 -10.10
CA GLN A 478 1.53 -20.80 -10.37
C GLN A 478 0.57 -20.94 -9.17
N ALA A 479 0.56 -22.10 -8.50
CA ALA A 479 -0.29 -22.31 -7.33
C ALA A 479 0.11 -21.44 -6.12
N LEU A 480 1.41 -21.17 -5.91
CA LEU A 480 1.89 -20.25 -4.89
C LEU A 480 1.53 -18.79 -5.22
N LEU A 481 1.55 -18.40 -6.50
CA LEU A 481 1.10 -17.08 -6.95
C LEU A 481 -0.40 -16.89 -6.70
N GLU A 482 -1.22 -17.86 -7.12
CA GLU A 482 -2.68 -17.87 -6.86
C GLU A 482 -3.00 -17.92 -5.36
N TRP A 483 -2.12 -18.52 -4.56
CA TRP A 483 -2.22 -18.49 -3.12
C TRP A 483 -1.98 -17.08 -2.56
N THR A 484 -0.90 -16.41 -2.98
CA THR A 484 -0.63 -15.02 -2.56
C THR A 484 -1.69 -14.05 -3.07
N ASP A 485 -2.27 -14.26 -4.26
CA ASP A 485 -3.42 -13.48 -4.75
C ASP A 485 -4.60 -13.57 -3.78
N PHE A 486 -4.94 -14.78 -3.35
CA PHE A 486 -6.02 -14.99 -2.40
C PHE A 486 -5.77 -14.27 -1.08
N LEU A 487 -4.53 -14.33 -0.55
CA LEU A 487 -4.14 -13.60 0.66
C LEU A 487 -4.19 -12.08 0.46
N THR A 488 -3.72 -11.58 -0.68
CA THR A 488 -3.83 -10.17 -1.05
C THR A 488 -5.28 -9.72 -1.10
N GLU A 489 -6.20 -10.51 -1.67
CA GLU A 489 -7.62 -10.14 -1.74
C GLU A 489 -8.29 -10.11 -0.36
N LYS A 490 -7.88 -10.99 0.57
CA LYS A 490 -8.31 -10.92 1.97
C LYS A 490 -7.92 -9.59 2.62
N VAL A 491 -6.71 -9.12 2.35
CA VAL A 491 -6.24 -7.82 2.86
C VAL A 491 -6.90 -6.65 2.12
N ARG A 492 -7.01 -6.70 0.79
CA ARG A 492 -7.59 -5.62 -0.03
C ARG A 492 -9.06 -5.35 0.25
N TYR A 493 -9.80 -6.30 0.80
CA TYR A 493 -11.14 -6.01 1.31
C TYR A 493 -11.10 -4.88 2.35
N TRP A 494 -10.16 -4.92 3.29
CA TRP A 494 -10.01 -3.92 4.35
C TRP A 494 -9.02 -2.81 4.01
N ARG A 495 -8.09 -3.06 3.09
CA ARG A 495 -7.01 -2.14 2.68
C ARG A 495 -6.84 -2.17 1.15
N PRO A 496 -7.78 -1.60 0.37
CA PRO A 496 -7.90 -1.84 -1.08
C PRO A 496 -6.66 -1.50 -1.92
N ASP A 497 -5.85 -0.59 -1.42
CA ASP A 497 -4.73 0.00 -2.14
C ASP A 497 -3.36 -0.57 -1.73
N ILE A 498 -3.33 -1.67 -0.96
CA ILE A 498 -2.06 -2.26 -0.54
C ILE A 498 -1.21 -2.69 -1.73
N LYS A 499 0.09 -2.44 -1.58
CA LYS A 499 1.13 -2.94 -2.47
C LYS A 499 1.62 -4.30 -2.05
N THR A 500 2.11 -5.07 -3.01
CA THR A 500 2.61 -6.43 -2.78
C THR A 500 4.08 -6.52 -3.13
N ALA A 501 4.86 -7.06 -2.20
CA ALA A 501 6.23 -7.48 -2.38
C ALA A 501 6.34 -8.95 -1.96
N ARG A 502 7.31 -9.68 -2.52
CA ARG A 502 7.63 -11.04 -2.08
C ARG A 502 9.13 -11.24 -2.09
N ASN A 503 9.65 -11.89 -1.04
CA ASN A 503 11.03 -12.34 -1.00
C ASN A 503 11.27 -13.47 -2.00
N TYR A 504 12.36 -13.34 -2.74
CA TYR A 504 12.85 -14.29 -3.71
C TYR A 504 14.30 -14.61 -3.38
N TYR A 505 14.60 -15.91 -3.35
CA TYR A 505 15.98 -16.37 -3.37
C TYR A 505 16.70 -15.85 -4.61
N ALA A 506 18.02 -15.67 -4.54
CA ALA A 506 18.80 -15.17 -5.66
C ALA A 506 18.90 -16.19 -6.81
N LEU A 507 18.92 -17.49 -6.49
CA LEU A 507 19.16 -18.54 -7.48
C LEU A 507 18.11 -18.59 -8.60
N PRO A 508 16.78 -18.45 -8.36
CA PRO A 508 15.79 -18.30 -9.43
C PRO A 508 16.04 -17.17 -10.46
N LEU A 509 16.81 -16.14 -10.10
CA LEU A 509 17.29 -15.14 -11.05
C LEU A 509 18.59 -15.58 -11.74
N LEU A 510 19.55 -16.08 -10.96
CA LEU A 510 20.87 -16.47 -11.46
C LEU A 510 20.82 -17.69 -12.38
N GLN A 511 19.99 -18.68 -12.05
CA GLN A 511 19.80 -19.95 -12.75
C GLN A 511 18.30 -20.25 -12.84
N PRO A 512 17.59 -19.76 -13.87
CA PRO A 512 16.12 -19.88 -13.95
C PRO A 512 15.57 -21.31 -13.88
N ASP A 513 16.34 -22.33 -14.25
CA ASP A 513 15.94 -23.73 -14.12
C ASP A 513 15.81 -24.18 -12.65
N SER A 514 16.35 -23.41 -11.69
CA SER A 514 16.13 -23.61 -10.26
C SER A 514 14.68 -23.41 -9.81
N GLU A 515 13.82 -22.86 -10.68
CA GLU A 515 12.36 -22.92 -10.50
C GLU A 515 11.89 -24.34 -10.16
N GLU A 516 12.59 -25.37 -10.66
CA GLU A 516 12.32 -26.78 -10.39
C GLU A 516 12.28 -27.12 -8.89
N TRP A 517 13.21 -26.58 -8.09
CA TRP A 517 13.35 -26.88 -6.66
C TRP A 517 13.11 -25.68 -5.73
N TYR A 518 12.74 -24.51 -6.26
CA TYR A 518 12.24 -23.39 -5.45
C TYR A 518 10.73 -23.17 -5.61
N ALA A 519 10.15 -23.62 -6.72
CA ALA A 519 8.83 -23.17 -7.16
C ALA A 519 8.71 -21.63 -7.20
N GLN A 520 9.82 -20.93 -7.48
CA GLN A 520 9.88 -19.50 -7.69
C GLN A 520 10.41 -19.20 -9.10
N SER A 521 9.78 -18.23 -9.76
CA SER A 521 10.16 -17.77 -11.10
C SER A 521 10.29 -16.26 -11.10
N TYR A 522 11.52 -15.73 -11.21
CA TYR A 522 11.76 -14.28 -11.18
C TYR A 522 10.96 -13.53 -12.24
N ALA A 523 10.94 -14.05 -13.46
CA ALA A 523 10.22 -13.47 -14.59
C ALA A 523 8.71 -13.39 -14.35
N THR A 524 8.14 -14.39 -13.67
CA THR A 524 6.71 -14.41 -13.34
C THR A 524 6.41 -13.51 -12.15
N GLY A 525 7.28 -13.51 -11.14
CA GLY A 525 7.19 -12.60 -9.98
C GLY A 525 7.19 -11.13 -10.38
N LEU A 526 8.09 -10.72 -11.29
CA LEU A 526 8.15 -9.35 -11.81
C LEU A 526 6.86 -8.89 -12.47
N LYS A 527 6.07 -9.81 -13.06
CA LYS A 527 4.78 -9.48 -13.67
C LYS A 527 3.63 -9.46 -12.66
N HIS A 528 3.79 -10.19 -11.56
CA HIS A 528 2.72 -10.52 -10.63
C HIS A 528 2.65 -9.55 -9.45
N TYR A 529 3.78 -9.30 -8.79
CA TYR A 529 3.85 -8.42 -7.62
C TYR A 529 4.14 -6.96 -8.00
N ASP A 530 3.84 -5.99 -7.14
CA ASP A 530 4.31 -4.61 -7.33
C ASP A 530 5.85 -4.57 -7.25
N TYR A 531 6.44 -5.35 -6.34
CA TYR A 531 7.88 -5.50 -6.19
C TYR A 531 8.31 -6.96 -6.01
N VAL A 532 9.51 -7.28 -6.46
CA VAL A 532 10.22 -8.53 -6.13
C VAL A 532 11.38 -8.15 -5.22
N ALA A 533 11.38 -8.60 -3.97
CA ALA A 533 12.50 -8.40 -3.06
C ALA A 533 13.47 -9.57 -3.24
N ILE A 534 14.59 -9.35 -3.94
CA ILE A 534 15.63 -10.37 -4.08
C ILE A 534 16.57 -10.28 -2.90
N GLU A 535 16.82 -11.42 -2.26
CA GLU A 535 17.88 -11.60 -1.27
C GLU A 535 19.25 -11.51 -1.96
N ALA A 536 19.74 -10.30 -2.15
CA ALA A 536 21.03 -9.98 -2.75
C ALA A 536 22.14 -10.14 -1.69
N MET A 537 22.25 -11.36 -1.14
CA MET A 537 23.02 -11.68 0.06
C MET A 537 24.17 -12.65 -0.28
N PRO A 538 25.29 -12.16 -0.86
CA PRO A 538 26.34 -13.03 -1.39
C PRO A 538 27.03 -13.90 -0.34
N LEU A 539 27.08 -13.48 0.94
CA LEU A 539 27.69 -14.29 2.00
C LEU A 539 26.74 -15.40 2.47
N MET A 540 25.43 -15.11 2.51
CA MET A 540 24.39 -16.14 2.73
C MET A 540 24.42 -17.21 1.64
N GLU A 541 24.60 -16.78 0.39
CA GLU A 541 24.75 -17.65 -0.80
C GLU A 541 26.14 -18.29 -0.91
N LYS A 542 27.05 -18.02 0.05
CA LYS A 542 28.42 -18.55 0.11
C LYS A 542 29.21 -18.32 -1.18
N ALA A 543 29.02 -17.16 -1.80
CA ALA A 543 29.69 -16.78 -3.03
C ALA A 543 31.21 -16.67 -2.81
N GLU A 544 32.00 -17.37 -3.64
CA GLU A 544 33.47 -17.32 -3.58
C GLU A 544 34.02 -15.90 -3.80
N ASN A 545 33.35 -15.11 -4.64
CA ASN A 545 33.66 -13.71 -4.89
C ASN A 545 32.37 -12.87 -4.79
N PRO A 546 32.05 -12.31 -3.61
CA PRO A 546 30.82 -11.56 -3.37
C PRO A 546 30.57 -10.42 -4.36
N LYS A 547 31.64 -9.71 -4.75
CA LYS A 547 31.53 -8.58 -5.68
C LYS A 547 31.16 -9.06 -7.09
N ALA A 548 31.84 -10.07 -7.59
CA ALA A 548 31.56 -10.62 -8.93
C ALA A 548 30.17 -11.26 -8.99
N TRP A 549 29.75 -11.93 -7.92
CA TRP A 549 28.42 -12.50 -7.79
C TRP A 549 27.32 -11.42 -7.84
N MET A 550 27.52 -10.31 -7.12
CA MET A 550 26.59 -9.18 -7.13
C MET A 550 26.53 -8.50 -8.52
N ASP A 551 27.67 -8.36 -9.21
CA ASP A 551 27.71 -7.85 -10.59
C ASP A 551 26.88 -8.74 -11.55
N GLU A 552 26.98 -10.07 -11.39
CA GLU A 552 26.19 -11.01 -12.19
C GLU A 552 24.69 -10.91 -11.88
N LEU A 553 24.31 -10.85 -10.59
CA LEU A 553 22.92 -10.70 -10.16
C LEU A 553 22.29 -9.45 -10.76
N LEU A 554 22.95 -8.30 -10.62
CA LEU A 554 22.47 -7.01 -11.13
C LEU A 554 22.37 -7.01 -12.65
N LYS A 555 23.36 -7.58 -13.34
CA LYS A 555 23.35 -7.73 -14.80
C LYS A 555 22.17 -8.61 -15.27
N LYS A 556 21.88 -9.71 -14.57
CA LYS A 556 20.75 -10.58 -14.91
C LYS A 556 19.41 -9.91 -14.63
N ALA A 557 19.27 -9.19 -13.51
CA ALA A 557 18.06 -8.40 -13.24
C ALA A 557 17.82 -7.36 -14.36
N ALA A 558 18.87 -6.63 -14.76
CA ALA A 558 18.81 -5.63 -15.83
C ALA A 558 18.43 -6.20 -17.21
N ALA A 559 18.59 -7.51 -17.43
CA ALA A 559 18.19 -8.15 -18.68
C ALA A 559 16.66 -8.30 -18.82
N TYR A 560 15.90 -8.16 -17.73
CA TYR A 560 14.44 -8.22 -17.76
C TYR A 560 13.84 -6.83 -17.93
N PRO A 561 12.77 -6.69 -18.75
CA PRO A 561 11.93 -5.49 -18.73
C PRO A 561 11.47 -5.22 -17.29
N ASP A 562 11.69 -3.99 -16.83
CA ASP A 562 11.38 -3.53 -15.47
C ASP A 562 12.17 -4.21 -14.33
N GLY A 563 13.16 -5.05 -14.62
CA GLY A 563 13.93 -5.75 -13.57
C GLY A 563 14.56 -4.80 -12.55
N LEU A 564 15.26 -3.75 -13.01
CA LEU A 564 15.81 -2.72 -12.12
C LEU A 564 14.74 -1.78 -11.50
N ARG A 565 13.54 -1.71 -12.10
CA ARG A 565 12.43 -0.82 -11.67
C ARG A 565 11.44 -1.50 -10.73
N LYS A 566 11.47 -2.82 -10.61
CA LYS A 566 10.55 -3.58 -9.75
C LYS A 566 11.28 -4.51 -8.78
N THR A 567 12.59 -4.67 -8.90
CA THR A 567 13.37 -5.41 -7.91
C THR A 567 13.86 -4.50 -6.81
N VAL A 568 13.51 -4.85 -5.57
CA VAL A 568 14.17 -4.37 -4.35
C VAL A 568 15.37 -5.29 -4.12
N PHE A 569 16.58 -4.76 -4.21
CA PHE A 569 17.79 -5.53 -3.92
C PHE A 569 18.03 -5.49 -2.42
N GLU A 570 17.71 -6.58 -1.73
CA GLU A 570 17.80 -6.71 -0.28
C GLU A 570 19.18 -7.20 0.13
N LEU A 571 19.96 -6.32 0.76
CA LEU A 571 21.31 -6.59 1.21
C LEU A 571 21.31 -7.16 2.63
N GLN A 572 22.23 -8.07 2.93
CA GLN A 572 22.45 -8.49 4.30
C GLN A 572 23.34 -7.47 5.03
N SER A 573 22.99 -7.11 6.26
CA SER A 573 23.85 -6.31 7.16
C SER A 573 24.66 -7.17 8.13
N VAL A 574 24.28 -8.44 8.30
CA VAL A 574 24.95 -9.44 9.15
C VAL A 574 25.33 -10.64 8.29
N ASP A 575 26.48 -11.27 8.57
CA ASP A 575 26.80 -12.58 8.01
C ASP A 575 26.10 -13.68 8.80
N TRP A 576 25.03 -14.25 8.25
CA TRP A 576 24.24 -15.31 8.88
C TRP A 576 25.03 -16.58 9.23
N ASN A 577 26.19 -16.83 8.61
CA ASN A 577 27.02 -17.97 8.95
C ASN A 577 27.82 -17.76 10.25
N THR A 578 28.25 -16.52 10.50
CA THR A 578 29.12 -16.17 11.64
C THR A 578 28.42 -15.34 12.71
N GLN A 579 27.21 -14.83 12.40
CA GLN A 579 26.42 -13.90 13.21
C GLN A 579 27.18 -12.58 13.49
N GLN A 580 28.13 -12.21 12.63
CA GLN A 580 28.91 -10.98 12.75
C GLN A 580 28.36 -9.87 11.86
N GLU A 581 28.42 -8.65 12.37
CA GLU A 581 28.09 -7.43 11.61
C GLU A 581 29.03 -7.28 10.41
N ILE A 582 28.47 -7.02 9.23
CA ILE A 582 29.25 -6.79 8.02
C ILE A 582 29.94 -5.41 8.13
N PRO A 583 31.26 -5.31 7.88
CA PRO A 583 31.96 -4.04 7.94
C PRO A 583 31.29 -2.97 7.06
N MET A 584 31.08 -1.76 7.61
CA MET A 584 30.41 -0.68 6.88
C MET A 584 31.07 -0.33 5.55
N THR A 585 32.39 -0.52 5.42
CA THR A 585 33.10 -0.34 4.14
C THR A 585 32.58 -1.27 3.05
N ASP A 586 32.28 -2.52 3.40
CA ASP A 586 31.82 -3.54 2.46
C ASP A 586 30.33 -3.37 2.19
N PHE A 587 29.54 -3.06 3.22
CA PHE A 587 28.12 -2.80 3.09
C PHE A 587 27.83 -1.57 2.21
N ILE A 588 28.54 -0.46 2.43
CA ILE A 588 28.44 0.75 1.57
C ILE A 588 28.86 0.43 0.12
N ALA A 589 29.90 -0.39 -0.08
CA ALA A 589 30.35 -0.77 -1.41
C ALA A 589 29.25 -1.53 -2.18
N GLN A 590 28.48 -2.39 -1.51
CA GLN A 590 27.33 -3.09 -2.09
C GLN A 590 26.20 -2.13 -2.46
N ILE A 591 25.81 -1.20 -1.58
CA ILE A 591 24.80 -0.17 -1.89
C ILE A 591 25.18 0.59 -3.17
N GLN A 592 26.42 1.05 -3.24
CA GLN A 592 26.89 1.80 -4.40
C GLN A 592 26.96 0.93 -5.67
N GLN A 593 27.18 -0.38 -5.54
CA GLN A 593 27.19 -1.31 -6.66
C GLN A 593 25.79 -1.43 -7.29
N VAL A 594 24.74 -1.53 -6.47
CA VAL A 594 23.34 -1.51 -6.93
C VAL A 594 23.02 -0.19 -7.63
N GLN A 595 23.34 0.94 -7.00
CA GLN A 595 23.09 2.28 -7.54
C GLN A 595 23.79 2.51 -8.89
N ARG A 596 25.07 2.16 -9.01
CA ARG A 596 25.83 2.29 -10.27
C ARG A 596 25.29 1.42 -11.40
N SER A 597 24.63 0.32 -11.06
CA SER A 597 24.00 -0.59 -12.03
C SER A 597 22.61 -0.12 -12.46
N GLY A 598 22.12 1.00 -11.93
CA GLY A 598 20.80 1.56 -12.22
C GLY A 598 19.66 0.95 -11.40
N GLY A 599 19.97 0.14 -10.38
CA GLY A 599 18.98 -0.30 -9.41
C GLY A 599 18.53 0.87 -8.54
N ILE A 600 17.22 1.11 -8.48
CA ILE A 600 16.64 2.25 -7.75
C ILE A 600 15.92 1.85 -6.46
N HIS A 601 15.69 0.56 -6.24
CA HIS A 601 15.10 0.06 -5.00
C HIS A 601 16.12 -0.80 -4.27
N ILE A 602 16.41 -0.45 -3.02
CA ILE A 602 17.40 -1.12 -2.18
C ILE A 602 16.70 -1.39 -0.84
N GLY A 603 16.96 -2.56 -0.28
CA GLY A 603 16.56 -2.93 1.07
C GLY A 603 17.75 -3.47 1.84
N TYR A 604 17.62 -3.59 3.15
CA TYR A 604 18.55 -4.39 3.94
C TYR A 604 17.90 -5.07 5.13
N TYR A 605 18.52 -6.17 5.58
CA TYR A 605 18.12 -6.95 6.74
C TYR A 605 19.34 -7.56 7.47
N PRO A 606 19.36 -7.58 8.83
CA PRO A 606 18.47 -6.87 9.76
C PRO A 606 18.87 -5.42 10.01
N ASP A 607 17.94 -4.63 10.54
CA ASP A 607 18.27 -3.39 11.25
C ASP A 607 18.37 -3.67 12.75
N ASN A 608 19.47 -3.25 13.37
CA ASN A 608 19.64 -3.34 14.81
C ASN A 608 19.86 -1.94 15.39
N VAL A 609 18.77 -1.37 15.91
CA VAL A 609 18.76 -0.05 16.54
C VAL A 609 19.66 0.02 17.78
N PHE A 610 19.83 -1.09 18.52
CA PHE A 610 20.58 -1.10 19.78
C PHE A 610 22.08 -1.16 19.59
N HIS A 611 22.54 -1.70 18.45
CA HIS A 611 23.96 -1.75 18.10
C HIS A 611 24.38 -0.62 17.16
N ASP A 612 23.43 0.21 16.71
CA ASP A 612 23.62 1.18 15.61
C ASP A 612 24.25 0.51 14.39
N HIS A 613 23.65 -0.61 13.94
CA HIS A 613 24.16 -1.37 12.80
C HIS A 613 23.05 -1.71 11.79
N PRO A 614 23.21 -1.36 10.50
CA PRO A 614 24.27 -0.52 9.90
C PRO A 614 24.35 0.89 10.51
N ARG A 615 25.54 1.49 10.63
CA ARG A 615 25.69 2.80 11.29
C ARG A 615 24.82 3.91 10.67
N GLN A 616 23.95 4.53 11.48
CA GLN A 616 22.94 5.48 11.01
C GLN A 616 23.54 6.66 10.22
N GLU A 617 24.63 7.25 10.72
CA GLU A 617 25.30 8.41 10.10
C GLU A 617 25.84 8.07 8.70
N ASP A 618 26.31 6.84 8.48
CA ASP A 618 26.75 6.40 7.17
C ASP A 618 25.57 6.17 6.23
N MET A 619 24.49 5.57 6.74
CA MET A 619 23.26 5.34 5.99
C MET A 619 22.62 6.65 5.54
N GLU A 620 22.57 7.68 6.39
CA GLU A 620 22.10 9.00 5.98
C GLU A 620 22.87 9.54 4.76
N ARG A 621 24.18 9.27 4.66
CA ARG A 621 25.02 9.77 3.55
C ARG A 621 24.81 9.02 2.24
N VAL A 622 24.62 7.71 2.29
CA VAL A 622 24.64 6.84 1.08
C VAL A 622 23.27 6.29 0.70
N TYR A 623 22.31 6.37 1.61
CA TYR A 623 21.00 5.72 1.55
C TYR A 623 19.84 6.70 1.77
N ALA A 624 20.07 7.96 2.16
CA ALA A 624 18.96 8.90 2.31
C ALA A 624 18.31 9.27 0.97
N LEU A 625 16.98 9.41 0.98
CA LEU A 625 16.25 10.00 -0.14
C LEU A 625 16.15 11.53 0.01
N PRO A 626 16.09 12.29 -1.11
CA PRO A 626 15.78 13.72 -1.07
C PRO A 626 14.45 13.95 -0.33
N HIS A 627 14.32 15.06 0.39
CA HIS A 627 13.03 15.42 0.97
C HIS A 627 12.04 15.67 -0.16
N PHE A 628 11.07 14.78 -0.30
CA PHE A 628 9.89 15.00 -1.12
C PHE A 628 8.73 15.34 -0.16
N PRO A 629 8.04 16.47 -0.37
CA PRO A 629 6.85 16.82 0.40
C PRO A 629 5.73 15.80 0.21
#